data_AF-M1RSV2-F1
#
_entry.id   AF-M1RSV2-F1
#
_cell.length_a   1.000
_cell.length_b   1.000
_cell.length_c   1.000
_cell.angle_alpha   90.00
_cell.angle_beta   90.00
_cell.angle_gamma   90.00
#
_symmetry.space_group_name_H-M   'P 1'
#
loop_
_entity.id
_entity.type
_entity.pdbx_description
1 polymer ?
#
loop_
_entity_poly.entity_id
_entity_poly.type
_entity_poly.pdbx_seq_one_letter_code
_entity_poly.pdbx_strand_id
1 'polypeptide(L)'
;MSGAIPDLSLYNFYKSQDSVVLNNLQDTIEEASTGYKLLNIAQNPGDTQQVINLKKEIVLLSTYSQNAFSASNVLTTTTSVLGNLYDYLQTVNTDVVAAANEATYNSTQLINMGQSIYSILDLTLSKANEKFGDNYLFGGSSLSIQPFAADFSYQASTTDFYTQISTSYQVPTYLNGQNVFGLNIQTTSTSYNSYTQSFSGPGELIIHYGTNVYQINYNNTPYEWDWNAGLSSTNAPLGVSGTISLSMVTASTTNVYNISYSSTDTLSTLLNKISTSTGGDFKASILHNLDNTYGIEISPSTNNLSATYSLYDSNSLYKLDQTPSNLLELSNYINNVFSGTLQAFIRQNSNSTFSLEIAGKDVAKPLNIIDLNQYVSSSFKQESVFSVLKQTADRLSLGLPTIDNELGANMVISSQSFNSLTSPIGVNGTLEIRISSSTIPIDYTANMSLIDVANLINKASNGAAYADFVQNQNGTYSLEISSMLASQSLTATDVVNGAFSQFNNNQIPNGSYIFNVQRALDQISYANAQVGSYIQNIQTQDNVLTNTTTVATTELANYQDASVPNVLTDYSQYQLAYESLMNLIANQKNLTILKYI
;
A
#
# COMPACT_ATOMS: atom_id res chain seq x y z
N MET A 1 24.12 -103.99 -12.13
CA MET A 1 24.03 -102.77 -11.30
C MET A 1 23.71 -101.59 -12.20
N SER A 2 22.43 -101.21 -12.37
CA SER A 2 22.04 -99.94 -13.04
C SER A 2 20.56 -99.57 -12.82
N GLY A 3 19.89 -100.11 -11.79
CA GLY A 3 18.45 -99.92 -11.56
C GLY A 3 18.05 -99.18 -10.28
N ALA A 4 18.98 -98.97 -9.33
CA ALA A 4 18.66 -98.42 -8.01
C ALA A 4 18.90 -96.90 -7.88
N ILE A 5 19.70 -96.31 -8.79
CA ILE A 5 20.02 -94.87 -8.78
C ILE A 5 18.86 -94.00 -9.33
N PRO A 6 18.07 -94.43 -10.35
CA PRO A 6 16.92 -93.67 -10.84
C PRO A 6 15.78 -93.54 -9.81
N ASP A 7 15.53 -94.59 -9.02
CA ASP A 7 14.44 -94.62 -8.03
C ASP A 7 14.70 -93.71 -6.83
N LEU A 8 15.96 -93.60 -6.35
CA LEU A 8 16.30 -92.69 -5.25
C LEU A 8 16.28 -91.21 -5.70
N SER A 9 16.72 -90.93 -6.94
CA SER A 9 16.61 -89.57 -7.50
C SER A 9 15.15 -89.15 -7.72
N LEU A 10 14.30 -90.06 -8.17
CA LEU A 10 12.89 -89.79 -8.42
C LEU A 10 12.10 -89.66 -7.10
N TYR A 11 12.42 -90.50 -6.10
CA TYR A 11 11.89 -90.36 -4.74
C TYR A 11 12.29 -89.04 -4.08
N ASN A 12 13.58 -88.65 -4.18
CA ASN A 12 14.05 -87.36 -3.67
C ASN A 12 13.42 -86.17 -4.41
N PHE A 13 13.19 -86.29 -5.71
CA PHE A 13 12.43 -85.33 -6.48
C PHE A 13 11.00 -85.20 -5.95
N TYR A 14 10.26 -86.29 -5.79
CA TYR A 14 8.90 -86.22 -5.25
C TYR A 14 8.84 -85.69 -3.82
N LYS A 15 9.82 -86.02 -2.97
CA LYS A 15 9.93 -85.48 -1.61
C LYS A 15 10.23 -83.97 -1.60
N SER A 16 11.05 -83.50 -2.53
CA SER A 16 11.29 -82.08 -2.75
C SER A 16 9.99 -81.38 -3.21
N GLN A 17 9.27 -81.98 -4.16
CA GLN A 17 8.00 -81.44 -4.66
C GLN A 17 6.90 -81.46 -3.59
N ASP A 18 6.90 -82.46 -2.72
CA ASP A 18 5.99 -82.56 -1.57
C ASP A 18 6.19 -81.40 -0.60
N SER A 19 7.45 -81.12 -0.27
CA SER A 19 7.80 -79.98 0.58
C SER A 19 7.41 -78.64 -0.05
N VAL A 20 7.57 -78.49 -1.37
CA VAL A 20 7.18 -77.28 -2.10
C VAL A 20 5.65 -77.09 -2.12
N VAL A 21 4.89 -78.13 -2.43
CA VAL A 21 3.42 -78.07 -2.49
C VAL A 21 2.83 -77.83 -1.10
N LEU A 22 3.37 -78.47 -0.06
CA LEU A 22 2.94 -78.26 1.33
C LEU A 22 3.22 -76.83 1.81
N ASN A 23 4.38 -76.26 1.48
CA ASN A 23 4.70 -74.87 1.82
C ASN A 23 3.73 -73.90 1.11
N ASN A 24 3.50 -74.07 -0.20
CA ASN A 24 2.56 -73.23 -0.94
C ASN A 24 1.12 -73.36 -0.42
N LEU A 25 0.70 -74.56 -0.02
CA LEU A 25 -0.62 -74.78 0.58
C LEU A 25 -0.72 -74.08 1.94
N GLN A 26 0.32 -74.15 2.77
CA GLN A 26 0.37 -73.47 4.06
C GLN A 26 0.32 -71.95 3.90
N ASP A 27 1.06 -71.41 2.93
CA ASP A 27 1.04 -69.98 2.58
C ASP A 27 -0.39 -69.55 2.17
N THR A 28 -1.07 -70.30 1.28
CA THR A 28 -2.45 -69.96 0.87
C THR A 28 -3.48 -70.03 2.02
N ILE A 29 -3.28 -70.92 3.01
CA ILE A 29 -4.12 -70.98 4.22
C ILE A 29 -3.89 -69.74 5.10
N GLU A 30 -2.63 -69.30 5.25
CA GLU A 30 -2.30 -68.08 5.99
C GLU A 30 -2.82 -66.83 5.27
N GLU A 31 -2.70 -66.74 3.95
CA GLU A 31 -3.27 -65.65 3.15
C GLU A 31 -4.80 -65.58 3.29
N ALA A 32 -5.49 -66.73 3.26
CA ALA A 32 -6.93 -66.82 3.47
C ALA A 32 -7.36 -66.44 4.90
N SER A 33 -6.53 -66.74 5.89
CA SER A 33 -6.84 -66.51 7.32
C SER A 33 -6.54 -65.06 7.74
N THR A 34 -5.48 -64.47 7.20
CA THR A 34 -5.04 -63.11 7.53
C THR A 34 -5.66 -62.06 6.61
N GLY A 35 -6.11 -62.45 5.41
CA GLY A 35 -6.57 -61.53 4.37
C GLY A 35 -5.43 -60.77 3.69
N TYR A 36 -4.17 -61.06 4.02
CA TYR A 36 -2.98 -60.40 3.48
C TYR A 36 -2.19 -61.32 2.56
N LYS A 37 -1.82 -60.82 1.38
CA LYS A 37 -0.96 -61.49 0.39
C LYS A 37 0.52 -61.46 0.79
N LEU A 38 0.91 -60.47 1.59
CA LEU A 38 2.29 -60.26 2.04
C LEU A 38 2.43 -60.69 3.50
N LEU A 39 2.83 -61.95 3.72
CA LEU A 39 2.91 -62.56 5.04
C LEU A 39 4.27 -62.31 5.73
N ASN A 40 5.36 -62.18 4.96
CA ASN A 40 6.67 -61.81 5.50
C ASN A 40 7.57 -61.02 4.51
N ILE A 41 8.57 -60.31 5.05
CA ILE A 41 9.53 -59.47 4.31
C ILE A 41 10.44 -60.31 3.39
N ALA A 42 10.64 -61.59 3.70
CA ALA A 42 11.55 -62.49 2.98
C ALA A 42 10.93 -63.07 1.69
N GLN A 43 9.60 -63.16 1.62
CA GLN A 43 8.85 -63.75 0.50
C GLN A 43 8.88 -62.85 -0.74
N ASN A 44 8.76 -61.53 -0.58
CA ASN A 44 8.89 -60.58 -1.69
C ASN A 44 9.51 -59.25 -1.26
N PRO A 45 10.85 -59.12 -1.34
CA PRO A 45 11.55 -57.88 -0.97
C PRO A 45 11.16 -56.66 -1.81
N GLY A 46 10.79 -56.86 -3.09
CA GLY A 46 10.39 -55.77 -3.99
C GLY A 46 9.06 -55.15 -3.60
N ASP A 47 8.02 -55.99 -3.43
CA ASP A 47 6.68 -55.54 -3.02
C ASP A 47 6.72 -54.98 -1.58
N THR A 48 7.55 -55.56 -0.71
CA THR A 48 7.77 -55.02 0.65
C THR A 48 8.33 -53.60 0.63
N GLN A 49 9.27 -53.30 -0.25
CA GLN A 49 9.83 -51.96 -0.38
C GLN A 49 8.78 -50.95 -0.88
N GLN A 50 7.90 -51.35 -1.81
CA GLN A 50 6.80 -50.49 -2.28
C GLN A 50 5.77 -50.23 -1.17
N VAL A 51 5.39 -51.26 -0.40
CA VAL A 51 4.52 -51.09 0.78
C VAL A 51 5.12 -50.10 1.78
N ILE A 52 6.41 -50.18 2.07
CA ILE A 52 7.09 -49.23 2.97
C ILE A 52 7.05 -47.81 2.40
N ASN A 53 7.30 -47.64 1.10
CA ASN A 53 7.29 -46.33 0.45
C ASN A 53 5.89 -45.71 0.46
N LEU A 54 4.86 -46.48 0.08
CA LEU A 54 3.46 -46.04 0.10
C LEU A 54 3.00 -45.67 1.51
N LYS A 55 3.36 -46.46 2.53
CA LYS A 55 3.05 -46.12 3.93
C LYS A 55 3.71 -44.81 4.36
N LYS A 56 4.98 -44.57 3.99
CA LYS A 56 5.66 -43.30 4.27
C LYS A 56 4.96 -42.13 3.56
N GLU A 57 4.56 -42.33 2.32
CA GLU A 57 3.83 -41.33 1.53
C GLU A 57 2.47 -41.02 2.16
N ILE A 58 1.67 -42.02 2.53
CA ILE A 58 0.38 -41.84 3.21
C ILE A 58 0.53 -41.06 4.52
N VAL A 59 1.55 -41.38 5.34
CA VAL A 59 1.82 -40.65 6.59
C VAL A 59 2.15 -39.17 6.31
N LEU A 60 2.96 -38.92 5.29
CA LEU A 60 3.32 -37.56 4.88
C LEU A 60 2.08 -36.78 4.39
N LEU A 61 1.28 -37.37 3.50
CA LEU A 61 0.05 -36.77 2.98
C LEU A 61 -0.97 -36.51 4.09
N SER A 62 -1.12 -37.44 5.04
CA SER A 62 -1.99 -37.28 6.21
C SER A 62 -1.52 -36.13 7.11
N THR A 63 -0.20 -35.97 7.29
CA THR A 63 0.38 -34.84 8.02
C THR A 63 0.07 -33.52 7.33
N TYR A 64 0.20 -33.47 6.01
CA TYR A 64 -0.15 -32.28 5.22
C TYR A 64 -1.64 -31.95 5.29
N SER A 65 -2.54 -32.93 5.24
CA SER A 65 -3.99 -32.68 5.36
C SER A 65 -4.34 -32.19 6.77
N GLN A 66 -3.74 -32.77 7.82
CA GLN A 66 -3.90 -32.27 9.18
C GLN A 66 -3.41 -30.82 9.35
N ASN A 67 -2.26 -30.50 8.76
CA ASN A 67 -1.71 -29.15 8.73
C ASN A 67 -2.63 -28.18 7.98
N ALA A 68 -3.16 -28.59 6.81
CA ALA A 68 -4.10 -27.82 6.00
C ALA A 68 -5.39 -27.51 6.78
N PHE A 69 -5.95 -28.52 7.45
CA PHE A 69 -7.11 -28.37 8.32
C PHE A 69 -6.85 -27.39 9.48
N SER A 70 -5.72 -27.55 10.18
CA SER A 70 -5.34 -26.65 11.26
C SER A 70 -5.13 -25.21 10.78
N ALA A 71 -4.45 -25.00 9.65
CA ALA A 71 -4.26 -23.69 9.05
C ALA A 71 -5.59 -23.06 8.62
N SER A 72 -6.49 -23.83 8.02
CA SER A 72 -7.83 -23.39 7.63
C SER A 72 -8.63 -22.88 8.83
N ASN A 73 -8.58 -23.57 9.97
CA ASN A 73 -9.28 -23.15 11.18
C ASN A 73 -8.73 -21.83 11.74
N VAL A 74 -7.42 -21.68 11.82
CA VAL A 74 -6.77 -20.43 12.29
C VAL A 74 -7.12 -19.26 11.36
N LEU A 75 -7.05 -19.47 10.04
CA LEU A 75 -7.35 -18.42 9.07
C LEU A 75 -8.84 -18.09 9.02
N THR A 76 -9.73 -19.05 9.24
CA THR A 76 -11.17 -18.80 9.38
C THR A 76 -11.46 -17.92 10.60
N THR A 77 -10.83 -18.20 11.74
CA THR A 77 -10.90 -17.30 12.91
C THR A 77 -10.31 -15.93 12.59
N THR A 78 -9.20 -15.86 11.87
CA THR A 78 -8.58 -14.60 11.44
C THR A 78 -9.53 -13.77 10.57
N THR A 79 -10.20 -14.37 9.59
CA THR A 79 -11.25 -13.72 8.78
C THR A 79 -12.41 -13.21 9.63
N SER A 80 -12.85 -13.96 10.64
CA SER A 80 -13.88 -13.48 11.56
C SER A 80 -13.42 -12.26 12.37
N VAL A 81 -12.17 -12.26 12.84
CA VAL A 81 -11.59 -11.12 13.57
C VAL A 81 -11.46 -9.90 12.66
N LEU A 82 -10.95 -10.06 11.44
CA LEU A 82 -10.83 -8.97 10.46
C LEU A 82 -12.20 -8.45 10.02
N GLY A 83 -13.22 -9.31 9.90
CA GLY A 83 -14.60 -8.90 9.65
C GLY A 83 -15.17 -8.02 10.77
N ASN A 84 -14.97 -8.42 12.05
CA ASN A 84 -15.38 -7.59 13.18
C ASN A 84 -14.66 -6.23 13.21
N LEU A 85 -13.36 -6.23 12.91
CA LEU A 85 -12.58 -5.00 12.79
C LEU A 85 -13.09 -4.09 11.68
N TYR A 86 -13.47 -4.66 10.53
CA TYR A 86 -14.09 -3.91 9.43
C TYR A 86 -15.39 -3.24 9.90
N ASP A 87 -16.27 -3.95 10.60
CA ASP A 87 -17.54 -3.41 11.09
C ASP A 87 -17.33 -2.27 12.12
N TYR A 88 -16.33 -2.42 12.99
CA TYR A 88 -15.92 -1.37 13.91
C TYR A 88 -15.46 -0.11 13.17
N LEU A 89 -14.56 -0.26 12.20
CA LEU A 89 -14.06 0.84 11.40
C LEU A 89 -15.15 1.46 10.50
N GLN A 90 -16.15 0.69 10.08
CA GLN A 90 -17.28 1.18 9.29
C GLN A 90 -18.19 2.08 10.14
N THR A 91 -18.36 1.73 11.42
CA THR A 91 -19.03 2.59 12.40
C THR A 91 -18.25 3.89 12.57
N VAL A 92 -16.94 3.82 12.78
CA VAL A 92 -16.08 5.01 12.89
C VAL A 92 -16.15 5.87 11.63
N ASN A 93 -16.13 5.28 10.44
CA ASN A 93 -16.24 6.01 9.18
C ASN A 93 -17.57 6.78 9.09
N THR A 94 -18.67 6.15 9.53
CA THR A 94 -19.98 6.80 9.58
C THR A 94 -19.96 7.99 10.55
N ASP A 95 -19.41 7.82 11.75
CA ASP A 95 -19.29 8.88 12.74
C ASP A 95 -18.38 10.03 12.25
N VAL A 96 -17.30 9.70 11.56
CA VAL A 96 -16.33 10.66 11.04
C VAL A 96 -16.89 11.46 9.86
N VAL A 97 -17.64 10.82 8.96
CA VAL A 97 -18.37 11.52 7.89
C VAL A 97 -19.53 12.33 8.47
N ALA A 98 -20.17 11.88 9.53
CA ALA A 98 -21.21 12.65 10.22
C ALA A 98 -20.64 13.90 10.90
N ALA A 99 -19.55 13.73 11.64
CA ALA A 99 -18.82 14.79 12.34
C ALA A 99 -18.23 15.87 11.42
N ALA A 100 -18.13 15.59 10.12
CA ALA A 100 -17.79 16.58 9.11
C ALA A 100 -18.88 17.66 8.94
N ASN A 101 -20.14 17.33 9.26
CA ASN A 101 -21.29 18.20 9.04
C ASN A 101 -21.56 19.10 10.26
N GLU A 102 -20.78 20.17 10.39
CA GLU A 102 -20.88 21.11 11.51
C GLU A 102 -22.26 21.79 11.66
N ALA A 103 -23.02 21.94 10.58
CA ALA A 103 -24.38 22.47 10.65
C ALA A 103 -25.36 21.54 11.40
N THR A 104 -24.99 20.27 11.57
CA THR A 104 -25.84 19.22 12.15
C THR A 104 -25.35 18.78 13.54
N TYR A 105 -24.04 18.80 13.78
CA TYR A 105 -23.43 18.26 15.01
C TYR A 105 -22.75 19.36 15.82
N ASN A 106 -23.15 19.51 17.08
CA ASN A 106 -22.53 20.43 18.03
C ASN A 106 -21.36 19.77 18.79
N SER A 107 -20.55 20.59 19.47
CA SER A 107 -19.35 20.13 20.19
C SER A 107 -19.62 19.01 21.20
N THR A 108 -20.74 19.03 21.92
CA THR A 108 -21.09 17.95 22.88
C THR A 108 -21.35 16.63 22.16
N GLN A 109 -22.01 16.65 21.00
CA GLN A 109 -22.24 15.45 20.18
C GLN A 109 -20.92 14.93 19.62
N LEU A 110 -20.03 15.81 19.16
CA LEU A 110 -18.69 15.45 18.69
C LEU A 110 -17.85 14.80 19.81
N ILE A 111 -17.89 15.36 21.03
CA ILE A 111 -17.21 14.77 22.18
C ILE A 111 -17.71 13.35 22.46
N ASN A 112 -19.04 13.13 22.41
CA ASN A 112 -19.62 11.80 22.59
C ASN A 112 -19.19 10.81 21.49
N MET A 113 -19.11 11.27 20.23
CA MET A 113 -18.54 10.46 19.14
C MET A 113 -17.07 10.11 19.43
N GLY A 114 -16.26 11.07 19.91
CA GLY A 114 -14.89 10.81 20.33
C GLY A 114 -14.78 9.71 21.40
N GLN A 115 -15.66 9.72 22.41
CA GLN A 115 -15.71 8.66 23.44
C GLN A 115 -16.13 7.30 22.87
N SER A 116 -17.05 7.28 21.91
CA SER A 116 -17.42 6.08 21.17
C SER A 116 -16.22 5.50 20.41
N ILE A 117 -15.46 6.35 19.71
CA ILE A 117 -14.27 5.93 18.97
C ILE A 117 -13.16 5.44 19.92
N TYR A 118 -12.98 6.02 21.11
CA TYR A 118 -12.08 5.46 22.12
C TYR A 118 -12.47 4.03 22.52
N SER A 119 -13.76 3.78 22.72
CA SER A 119 -14.25 2.44 23.03
C SER A 119 -13.98 1.47 21.87
N ILE A 120 -14.11 1.93 20.62
CA ILE A 120 -13.77 1.15 19.42
C ILE A 120 -12.26 0.92 19.31
N LEU A 121 -11.43 1.89 19.67
CA LEU A 121 -9.97 1.77 19.69
C LEU A 121 -9.54 0.66 20.67
N ASP A 122 -10.13 0.61 21.87
CA ASP A 122 -9.86 -0.44 22.86
C ASP A 122 -10.30 -1.83 22.35
N LEU A 123 -11.48 -1.92 21.73
CA LEU A 123 -11.94 -3.17 21.09
C LEU A 123 -11.01 -3.60 19.95
N THR A 124 -10.53 -2.64 19.15
CA THR A 124 -9.60 -2.88 18.05
C THR A 124 -8.27 -3.42 18.57
N LEU A 125 -7.73 -2.83 19.65
CA LEU A 125 -6.52 -3.33 20.30
C LEU A 125 -6.72 -4.72 20.90
N SER A 126 -7.88 -4.98 21.50
CA SER A 126 -8.22 -6.33 22.00
C SER A 126 -8.24 -7.34 20.87
N LYS A 127 -8.86 -7.02 19.72
CA LYS A 127 -8.97 -7.92 18.56
C LYS A 127 -7.64 -8.12 17.86
N ALA A 128 -6.78 -7.10 17.81
CA ALA A 128 -5.42 -7.23 17.29
C ALA A 128 -4.51 -8.12 18.15
N ASN A 129 -4.91 -8.38 19.40
CA ASN A 129 -4.27 -9.29 20.32
C ASN A 129 -5.08 -10.60 20.52
N GLU A 130 -5.99 -10.92 19.60
CA GLU A 130 -6.80 -12.14 19.69
C GLU A 130 -5.94 -13.41 19.50
N LYS A 131 -6.34 -14.49 20.18
CA LYS A 131 -5.66 -15.79 20.14
C LYS A 131 -6.51 -16.85 19.45
N PHE A 132 -5.82 -17.85 18.91
CA PHE A 132 -6.37 -19.15 18.59
C PHE A 132 -5.61 -20.22 19.38
N GLY A 133 -6.29 -20.87 20.33
CA GLY A 133 -5.62 -21.65 21.36
C GLY A 133 -4.67 -20.76 22.18
N ASP A 134 -3.39 -21.13 22.26
CA ASP A 134 -2.39 -20.36 23.01
C ASP A 134 -1.68 -19.28 22.18
N ASN A 135 -1.85 -19.31 20.86
CA ASN A 135 -1.09 -18.50 19.90
C ASN A 135 -1.84 -17.24 19.46
N TYR A 136 -1.13 -16.12 19.33
CA TYR A 136 -1.67 -14.86 18.84
C TYR A 136 -1.78 -14.85 17.31
N LEU A 137 -2.97 -14.52 16.79
CA LEU A 137 -3.28 -14.52 15.36
C LEU A 137 -2.35 -13.60 14.55
N PHE A 138 -1.97 -12.46 15.14
CA PHE A 138 -1.17 -11.40 14.51
C PHE A 138 0.28 -11.32 15.04
N GLY A 139 0.76 -12.42 15.65
CA GLY A 139 2.13 -12.50 16.21
C GLY A 139 3.22 -12.88 15.20
N GLY A 140 2.85 -13.15 13.95
CA GLY A 140 3.76 -13.69 12.95
C GLY A 140 4.41 -14.98 13.45
N SER A 141 5.72 -15.15 13.22
CA SER A 141 6.51 -16.28 13.73
C SER A 141 6.70 -16.29 15.27
N SER A 142 6.35 -15.21 15.97
CA SER A 142 6.43 -15.10 17.44
C SER A 142 5.08 -15.40 18.10
N LEU A 143 4.64 -16.66 18.02
CA LEU A 143 3.28 -17.09 18.34
C LEU A 143 2.80 -16.77 19.77
N SER A 144 3.70 -16.73 20.75
CA SER A 144 3.37 -16.52 22.17
C SER A 144 3.58 -15.09 22.67
N ILE A 145 4.12 -14.21 21.82
CA ILE A 145 4.36 -12.80 22.17
C ILE A 145 3.12 -11.98 21.81
N GLN A 146 2.61 -11.19 22.75
CA GLN A 146 1.49 -10.29 22.50
C GLN A 146 1.86 -9.31 21.37
N PRO A 147 1.10 -9.28 20.26
CA PRO A 147 1.42 -8.47 19.09
C PRO A 147 1.53 -6.97 19.35
N PHE A 148 0.54 -6.38 20.04
CA PHE A 148 0.45 -4.94 20.26
C PHE A 148 0.40 -4.60 21.74
N ALA A 149 1.29 -3.71 22.18
CA ALA A 149 1.28 -3.14 23.51
C ALA A 149 0.22 -2.03 23.66
N ALA A 150 0.03 -1.53 24.89
CA ALA A 150 -0.95 -0.49 25.19
C ALA A 150 -0.67 0.87 24.52
N ASP A 151 0.59 1.13 24.13
CA ASP A 151 1.00 2.30 23.35
C ASP A 151 0.87 2.07 21.82
N PHE A 152 0.24 0.97 21.42
CA PHE A 152 0.04 0.53 20.04
C PHE A 152 1.33 0.14 19.30
N SER A 153 2.46 0.04 19.99
CA SER A 153 3.70 -0.47 19.38
C SER A 153 3.59 -1.97 19.11
N TYR A 154 4.12 -2.39 17.96
CA TYR A 154 4.20 -3.80 17.58
C TYR A 154 5.42 -4.45 18.24
N GLN A 155 5.22 -5.62 18.87
CA GLN A 155 6.23 -6.30 19.72
C GLN A 155 6.58 -7.71 19.22
N ALA A 156 5.90 -8.22 18.20
CA ALA A 156 6.05 -9.59 17.70
C ALA A 156 6.86 -9.65 16.40
N SER A 157 6.82 -10.79 15.68
CA SER A 157 7.70 -11.02 14.53
C SER A 157 7.27 -10.23 13.30
N THR A 158 8.23 -9.61 12.60
CA THR A 158 8.00 -8.97 11.29
C THR A 158 7.83 -9.97 10.13
N THR A 159 7.84 -11.27 10.42
CA THR A 159 7.65 -12.36 9.45
C THR A 159 6.41 -13.17 9.80
N ASP A 160 5.63 -13.57 8.79
CA ASP A 160 4.50 -14.49 8.99
C ASP A 160 4.99 -15.87 9.48
N PHE A 161 4.13 -16.61 10.18
CA PHE A 161 4.36 -18.03 10.43
C PHE A 161 3.74 -18.85 9.30
N TYR A 162 4.54 -19.73 8.70
CA TYR A 162 4.13 -20.56 7.56
C TYR A 162 3.90 -22.02 7.97
N THR A 163 2.77 -22.58 7.54
CA THR A 163 2.47 -24.00 7.71
C THR A 163 2.69 -24.73 6.39
N GLN A 164 3.47 -25.82 6.42
CA GLN A 164 3.68 -26.68 5.26
C GLN A 164 2.44 -27.56 5.01
N ILE A 165 1.85 -27.45 3.82
CA ILE A 165 0.65 -28.22 3.44
C ILE A 165 0.83 -29.05 2.17
N SER A 166 1.99 -29.01 1.54
CA SER A 166 2.40 -29.97 0.49
C SER A 166 3.92 -30.04 0.45
N THR A 167 4.54 -30.74 -0.51
CA THR A 167 6.00 -30.72 -0.66
C THR A 167 6.54 -29.40 -1.19
N SER A 168 5.75 -28.64 -1.96
CA SER A 168 6.18 -27.43 -2.65
C SER A 168 5.45 -26.16 -2.20
N TYR A 169 4.50 -26.27 -1.27
CA TYR A 169 3.64 -25.16 -0.87
C TYR A 169 3.52 -25.02 0.65
N GLN A 170 3.65 -23.77 1.08
CA GLN A 170 3.46 -23.30 2.45
C GLN A 170 2.42 -22.17 2.42
N VAL A 171 1.62 -22.08 3.49
CA VAL A 171 0.61 -21.04 3.62
C VAL A 171 0.87 -20.21 4.89
N PRO A 172 0.82 -18.86 4.82
CA PRO A 172 0.81 -18.03 6.02
C PRO A 172 -0.37 -18.41 6.90
N THR A 173 -0.12 -18.73 8.17
CA THR A 173 -1.15 -19.16 9.14
C THR A 173 -1.31 -18.17 10.28
N TYR A 174 -0.21 -17.58 10.77
CA TYR A 174 -0.23 -16.47 11.71
C TYR A 174 0.47 -15.28 11.06
N LEU A 175 -0.17 -14.12 11.05
CA LEU A 175 0.22 -12.99 10.22
C LEU A 175 1.09 -12.01 11.01
N ASN A 176 2.01 -11.34 10.33
CA ASN A 176 2.70 -10.16 10.86
C ASN A 176 1.69 -9.02 11.06
N GLY A 177 1.35 -8.74 12.31
CA GLY A 177 0.43 -7.67 12.69
C GLY A 177 0.86 -6.29 12.22
N GLN A 178 2.16 -6.00 12.12
CA GLN A 178 2.62 -4.70 11.60
C GLN A 178 2.16 -4.48 10.15
N ASN A 179 2.15 -5.53 9.32
CA ASN A 179 1.65 -5.44 7.95
C ASN A 179 0.13 -5.37 7.89
N VAL A 180 -0.57 -6.08 8.78
CA VAL A 180 -2.04 -6.09 8.81
C VAL A 180 -2.61 -4.73 9.25
N PHE A 181 -2.02 -4.10 10.26
CA PHE A 181 -2.54 -2.86 10.85
C PHE A 181 -1.78 -1.59 10.44
N GLY A 182 -0.64 -1.73 9.77
CA GLY A 182 0.13 -0.62 9.22
C GLY A 182 -0.54 -0.06 7.96
N LEU A 183 -0.60 1.27 7.87
CA LEU A 183 -1.15 1.97 6.70
C LEU A 183 0.00 2.44 5.82
N ASN A 184 -0.25 2.57 4.52
CA ASN A 184 0.66 3.24 3.60
C ASN A 184 0.41 4.77 3.59
N ILE A 185 0.34 5.32 4.80
CA ILE A 185 0.27 6.75 5.10
C ILE A 185 1.51 7.09 5.93
N GLN A 186 2.20 8.16 5.55
CA GLN A 186 3.40 8.66 6.20
C GLN A 186 3.16 10.12 6.60
N THR A 187 3.27 10.39 7.90
CA THR A 187 3.09 11.74 8.46
C THR A 187 4.42 12.30 8.93
N THR A 188 4.64 13.58 8.66
CA THR A 188 5.78 14.33 9.21
C THR A 188 5.82 14.26 10.74
N SER A 189 6.98 13.95 11.32
CA SER A 189 7.23 14.04 12.77
C SER A 189 7.42 15.49 13.23
N THR A 190 7.82 16.38 12.31
CA THR A 190 7.87 17.82 12.53
C THR A 190 6.49 18.43 12.34
N SER A 191 6.08 19.31 13.25
CA SER A 191 4.85 20.07 13.11
C SER A 191 5.14 21.57 12.92
N TYR A 192 4.24 22.23 12.22
CA TYR A 192 4.39 23.60 11.74
C TYR A 192 3.35 24.51 12.39
N ASN A 193 3.72 25.75 12.71
CA ASN A 193 2.75 26.70 13.26
C ASN A 193 1.83 27.29 12.18
N SER A 194 2.26 27.25 10.92
CA SER A 194 1.45 27.60 9.75
C SER A 194 1.82 26.70 8.57
N TYR A 195 0.84 26.31 7.77
CA TYR A 195 1.05 25.53 6.55
C TYR A 195 1.61 26.35 5.37
N THR A 196 1.61 27.68 5.48
CA THR A 196 2.26 28.61 4.53
C THR A 196 3.65 29.08 5.01
N GLN A 197 4.09 28.64 6.19
CA GLN A 197 5.44 28.92 6.67
C GLN A 197 6.47 28.28 5.71
N SER A 198 7.43 29.08 5.23
CA SER A 198 8.52 28.58 4.39
C SER A 198 9.37 27.55 5.14
N PHE A 199 9.83 26.51 4.45
CA PHE A 199 10.79 25.56 5.01
C PHE A 199 12.10 26.29 5.37
N SER A 200 12.92 25.69 6.25
CA SER A 200 14.13 26.36 6.76
C SER A 200 15.29 26.42 5.77
N GLY A 201 15.24 25.65 4.68
CA GLY A 201 16.26 25.62 3.63
C GLY A 201 15.87 24.70 2.48
N PRO A 202 16.66 24.66 1.39
CA PRO A 202 16.43 23.78 0.24
C PRO A 202 16.70 22.32 0.57
N GLY A 203 15.98 21.41 -0.08
CA GLY A 203 16.22 19.99 0.06
C GLY A 203 15.48 19.12 -0.95
N GLU A 204 15.59 17.81 -0.76
CA GLU A 204 14.98 16.79 -1.61
C GLU A 204 14.20 15.76 -0.79
N LEU A 205 12.94 15.56 -1.18
CA LEU A 205 12.06 14.54 -0.65
C LEU A 205 12.03 13.34 -1.61
N ILE A 206 12.38 12.16 -1.10
CA ILE A 206 12.36 10.89 -1.84
C ILE A 206 11.21 10.04 -1.33
N ILE A 207 10.27 9.70 -2.21
CA ILE A 207 9.09 8.89 -1.91
C ILE A 207 9.21 7.55 -2.62
N HIS A 208 9.34 6.48 -1.84
CA HIS A 208 9.29 5.09 -2.31
C HIS A 208 7.86 4.57 -2.18
N TYR A 209 7.25 4.20 -3.30
CA TYR A 209 5.88 3.68 -3.33
C TYR A 209 5.82 2.40 -4.18
N GLY A 210 5.78 1.24 -3.50
CA GLY A 210 6.02 -0.04 -4.15
C GLY A 210 7.39 -0.06 -4.82
N THR A 211 7.43 -0.22 -6.15
CA THR A 211 8.67 -0.17 -6.94
C THR A 211 8.99 1.22 -7.50
N ASN A 212 8.08 2.20 -7.33
CA ASN A 212 8.26 3.54 -7.86
C ASN A 212 9.06 4.40 -6.88
N VAL A 213 9.90 5.29 -7.43
CA VAL A 213 10.64 6.30 -6.67
C VAL A 213 10.31 7.67 -7.25
N TYR A 214 9.80 8.57 -6.42
CA TYR A 214 9.55 9.97 -6.77
C TYR A 214 10.53 10.87 -6.02
N GLN A 215 11.05 11.87 -6.72
CA GLN A 215 11.96 12.86 -6.16
C GLN A 215 11.33 14.24 -6.30
N ILE A 216 11.25 14.97 -5.18
CA ILE A 216 10.67 16.31 -5.12
C ILE A 216 11.68 17.23 -4.47
N ASN A 217 12.23 18.14 -5.26
CA ASN A 217 13.00 19.25 -4.74
C ASN A 217 12.05 20.26 -4.09
N TYR A 218 12.46 20.88 -2.99
CA TYR A 218 11.70 21.91 -2.28
C TYR A 218 12.63 23.05 -1.83
N ASN A 219 12.09 24.25 -1.64
CA ASN A 219 12.82 25.47 -1.27
C ASN A 219 14.01 25.82 -2.19
N ASN A 220 14.09 25.21 -3.36
CA ASN A 220 15.11 25.54 -4.33
C ASN A 220 14.69 26.79 -5.09
N THR A 221 15.64 27.72 -5.26
CA THR A 221 15.47 28.76 -6.27
C THR A 221 15.32 28.08 -7.62
N PRO A 222 14.38 28.55 -8.45
CA PRO A 222 13.79 27.83 -9.57
C PRO A 222 14.85 27.21 -10.45
N TYR A 223 14.75 25.90 -10.68
CA TYR A 223 15.64 25.24 -11.61
C TYR A 223 15.20 25.42 -13.04
N GLU A 224 13.94 25.80 -13.31
CA GLU A 224 13.43 25.99 -14.67
C GLU A 224 12.60 27.29 -14.76
N TRP A 225 12.90 28.10 -15.77
CA TRP A 225 12.15 29.29 -16.18
C TRP A 225 11.57 29.04 -17.56
N ASP A 226 10.25 29.01 -17.64
CA ASP A 226 9.51 28.98 -18.89
C ASP A 226 9.40 30.39 -19.46
N TRP A 227 10.36 30.77 -20.30
CA TRP A 227 10.32 32.00 -21.08
C TRP A 227 9.39 31.80 -22.28
N ASN A 228 8.22 32.43 -22.28
CA ASN A 228 7.18 32.21 -23.28
C ASN A 228 6.64 33.52 -23.87
N ALA A 229 6.81 33.68 -25.19
CA ALA A 229 6.24 34.77 -25.99
C ALA A 229 4.96 34.36 -26.75
N GLY A 230 4.44 33.15 -26.52
CA GLY A 230 3.21 32.63 -27.13
C GLY A 230 3.34 32.35 -28.63
N LEU A 231 4.51 31.91 -29.10
CA LEU A 231 4.79 31.81 -30.53
C LEU A 231 4.12 30.59 -31.16
N SER A 232 3.63 30.73 -32.39
CA SER A 232 2.95 29.66 -33.13
C SER A 232 3.90 28.62 -33.75
N SER A 233 5.20 28.91 -33.80
CA SER A 233 6.24 27.97 -34.26
C SER A 233 7.62 28.41 -33.77
N THR A 234 8.59 27.50 -33.80
CA THR A 234 9.98 27.75 -33.38
C THR A 234 10.75 28.75 -34.26
N ASN A 235 10.27 28.95 -35.50
CA ASN A 235 10.87 29.88 -36.47
C ASN A 235 10.10 31.21 -36.59
N ALA A 236 9.01 31.38 -35.83
CA ALA A 236 8.31 32.66 -35.79
C ALA A 236 9.22 33.73 -35.15
N PRO A 237 9.20 34.99 -35.65
CA PRO A 237 9.90 36.08 -35.01
C PRO A 237 9.32 36.34 -33.62
N LEU A 238 10.17 36.70 -32.64
CA LEU A 238 9.77 36.98 -31.26
C LEU A 238 8.76 38.13 -31.16
N GLY A 239 8.75 39.06 -32.14
CA GLY A 239 7.80 40.18 -32.20
C GLY A 239 8.10 41.32 -31.22
N VAL A 240 8.98 41.10 -30.24
CA VAL A 240 9.41 42.08 -29.24
C VAL A 240 10.92 42.08 -29.06
N SER A 241 11.48 43.21 -28.63
CA SER A 241 12.89 43.32 -28.29
C SER A 241 13.05 43.49 -26.77
N GLY A 242 14.14 42.99 -26.21
CA GLY A 242 14.35 43.01 -24.78
C GLY A 242 15.69 42.45 -24.35
N THR A 243 15.85 42.25 -23.05
CA THR A 243 17.03 41.62 -22.46
C THR A 243 16.61 40.63 -21.38
N ILE A 244 17.17 39.42 -21.45
CA ILE A 244 17.12 38.41 -20.39
C ILE A 244 18.38 38.58 -19.55
N SER A 245 18.22 38.81 -18.25
CA SER A 245 19.30 38.83 -17.26
C SER A 245 19.24 37.56 -16.43
N LEU A 246 20.21 36.68 -16.60
CA LEU A 246 20.39 35.47 -15.77
C LEU A 246 21.45 35.75 -14.73
N SER A 247 21.21 35.43 -13.47
CA SER A 247 22.22 35.56 -12.42
C SER A 247 22.38 34.30 -11.60
N MET A 248 23.61 34.06 -11.17
CA MET A 248 24.00 33.01 -10.24
C MET A 248 24.80 33.67 -9.12
N VAL A 249 24.28 33.60 -7.89
CA VAL A 249 24.90 34.15 -6.69
C VAL A 249 25.24 33.00 -5.76
N THR A 250 26.51 32.86 -5.39
CA THR A 250 26.98 31.98 -4.32
C THR A 250 27.46 32.82 -3.14
N ALA A 251 27.83 32.19 -2.02
CA ALA A 251 28.44 32.89 -0.89
C ALA A 251 29.74 33.66 -1.25
N SER A 252 30.41 33.30 -2.36
CA SER A 252 31.72 33.84 -2.75
C SER A 252 31.76 34.51 -4.12
N THR A 253 30.75 34.32 -4.98
CA THR A 253 30.76 34.78 -6.37
C THR A 253 29.37 35.22 -6.84
N THR A 254 29.32 36.23 -7.71
CA THR A 254 28.10 36.67 -8.41
C THR A 254 28.39 36.75 -9.89
N ASN A 255 27.74 35.89 -10.67
CA ASN A 255 27.78 35.92 -12.14
C ASN A 255 26.46 36.49 -12.66
N VAL A 256 26.51 37.45 -13.59
CA VAL A 256 25.32 38.02 -14.26
C VAL A 256 25.53 38.00 -15.76
N TYR A 257 24.59 37.41 -16.49
CA TYR A 257 24.58 37.28 -17.94
C TYR A 257 23.41 38.07 -18.52
N ASN A 258 23.71 39.09 -19.31
CA ASN A 258 22.69 39.89 -20.00
C ASN A 258 22.63 39.51 -21.47
N ILE A 259 21.52 38.91 -21.90
CA ILE A 259 21.28 38.40 -23.24
C ILE A 259 20.23 39.26 -23.93
N SER A 260 20.64 40.06 -24.91
CA SER A 260 19.72 40.90 -25.69
C SER A 260 19.09 40.14 -26.86
N TYR A 261 17.79 40.34 -27.03
CA TYR A 261 17.01 39.84 -28.17
C TYR A 261 16.24 40.95 -28.88
N SER A 262 15.98 40.74 -30.15
CA SER A 262 15.29 41.66 -31.05
C SER A 262 13.96 41.07 -31.53
N SER A 263 13.07 41.94 -32.01
CA SER A 263 11.77 41.51 -32.54
C SER A 263 11.87 40.59 -33.76
N THR A 264 13.02 40.56 -34.43
CA THR A 264 13.31 39.70 -35.58
C THR A 264 14.01 38.39 -35.23
N ASP A 265 14.48 38.24 -34.00
CA ASP A 265 15.04 36.95 -33.55
C ASP A 265 13.94 35.88 -33.56
N THR A 266 14.34 34.61 -33.65
CA THR A 266 13.49 33.42 -33.44
C THR A 266 13.90 32.69 -32.16
N LEU A 267 13.10 31.71 -31.69
CA LEU A 267 13.46 30.88 -30.54
C LEU A 267 14.82 30.20 -30.73
N SER A 268 15.09 29.68 -31.93
CA SER A 268 16.37 29.06 -32.28
C SER A 268 17.55 30.03 -32.13
N THR A 269 17.36 31.30 -32.51
CA THR A 269 18.43 32.31 -32.36
C THR A 269 18.61 32.74 -30.90
N LEU A 270 17.52 32.89 -30.15
CA LEU A 270 17.58 33.24 -28.73
C LEU A 270 18.21 32.11 -27.89
N LEU A 271 17.87 30.85 -28.19
CA LEU A 271 18.47 29.65 -27.60
C LEU A 271 20.00 29.64 -27.76
N ASN A 272 20.48 29.94 -28.97
CA ASN A 272 21.92 30.04 -29.24
C ASN A 272 22.57 31.22 -28.48
N LYS A 273 21.89 32.36 -28.38
CA LYS A 273 22.37 33.51 -27.62
C LYS A 273 22.50 33.21 -26.13
N ILE A 274 21.51 32.53 -25.54
CA ILE A 274 21.56 32.08 -24.14
C ILE A 274 22.75 31.15 -23.94
N SER A 275 22.85 30.09 -24.75
CA SER A 275 23.89 29.07 -24.64
C SER A 275 25.32 29.63 -24.78
N THR A 276 25.50 30.61 -25.67
CA THR A 276 26.82 31.24 -25.89
C THR A 276 27.18 32.28 -24.83
N SER A 277 26.18 32.98 -24.27
CA SER A 277 26.41 34.04 -23.30
C SER A 277 26.66 33.52 -21.89
N THR A 278 26.08 32.38 -21.52
CA THR A 278 26.17 31.82 -20.15
C THR A 278 27.41 30.95 -19.94
N GLY A 279 28.16 30.65 -21.00
CA GLY A 279 29.38 29.82 -20.91
C GLY A 279 29.14 28.40 -20.38
N GLY A 280 27.88 27.94 -20.35
CA GLY A 280 27.50 26.66 -19.77
C GLY A 280 26.99 26.73 -18.33
N ASP A 281 26.88 27.89 -17.68
CA ASP A 281 26.27 28.00 -16.33
C ASP A 281 24.75 27.76 -16.37
N PHE A 282 24.12 28.08 -17.50
CA PHE A 282 22.71 27.83 -17.77
C PHE A 282 22.55 27.08 -19.09
N LYS A 283 21.63 26.12 -19.11
CA LYS A 283 21.14 25.42 -20.28
C LYS A 283 19.77 25.98 -20.67
N ALA A 284 19.41 25.82 -21.93
CA ALA A 284 18.10 26.19 -22.42
C ALA A 284 17.60 25.16 -23.44
N SER A 285 16.29 24.98 -23.52
CA SER A 285 15.59 24.05 -24.39
C SER A 285 14.41 24.74 -25.07
N ILE A 286 13.95 24.23 -26.21
CA ILE A 286 12.64 24.65 -26.74
C ILE A 286 11.56 24.03 -25.88
N LEU A 287 10.68 24.87 -25.34
CA LEU A 287 9.47 24.48 -24.62
C LEU A 287 8.30 24.38 -25.61
N HIS A 288 7.53 23.30 -25.54
CA HIS A 288 6.25 23.17 -26.24
C HIS A 288 5.11 23.12 -25.21
N ASN A 289 4.31 24.18 -25.20
CA ASN A 289 3.26 24.38 -24.20
C ASN A 289 2.00 23.56 -24.54
N LEU A 290 1.17 23.31 -23.52
CA LEU A 290 -0.11 22.61 -23.66
C LEU A 290 -1.13 23.33 -24.57
N ASP A 291 -0.99 24.64 -24.77
CA ASP A 291 -1.81 25.44 -25.67
C ASP A 291 -1.30 25.44 -27.13
N ASN A 292 -0.34 24.55 -27.46
CA ASN A 292 0.36 24.45 -28.74
C ASN A 292 1.21 25.68 -29.12
N THR A 293 1.56 26.52 -28.15
CA THR A 293 2.55 27.59 -28.35
C THR A 293 3.97 27.12 -28.00
N TYR A 294 4.97 27.84 -28.47
CA TYR A 294 6.38 27.54 -28.27
C TYR A 294 7.08 28.63 -27.45
N GLY A 295 7.99 28.22 -26.57
CA GLY A 295 8.84 29.08 -25.75
C GLY A 295 10.25 28.51 -25.57
N ILE A 296 10.95 28.99 -24.56
CA ILE A 296 12.26 28.49 -24.12
C ILE A 296 12.17 28.16 -22.63
N GLU A 297 12.53 26.94 -22.29
CA GLU A 297 12.79 26.54 -20.91
C GLU A 297 14.26 26.85 -20.62
N ILE A 298 14.56 27.58 -19.55
CA ILE A 298 15.92 27.97 -19.15
C ILE A 298 16.19 27.39 -17.77
N SER A 299 17.35 26.79 -17.55
CA SER A 299 17.68 26.16 -16.28
C SER A 299 19.18 26.25 -15.96
N PRO A 300 19.59 26.22 -14.68
CA PRO A 300 21.01 26.03 -14.35
C PRO A 300 21.53 24.71 -14.94
N SER A 301 22.76 24.71 -15.44
CA SER A 301 23.37 23.49 -15.97
C SER A 301 23.79 22.50 -14.88
N THR A 302 23.94 22.96 -13.64
CA THR A 302 24.28 22.14 -12.47
C THR A 302 23.36 22.49 -11.31
N ASN A 303 22.88 21.49 -10.57
CA ASN A 303 22.07 21.69 -9.36
C ASN A 303 22.95 22.04 -8.16
N ASN A 304 23.49 23.26 -8.13
CA ASN A 304 24.23 23.75 -6.98
C ASN A 304 23.26 24.32 -5.93
N LEU A 305 22.92 23.50 -4.92
CA LEU A 305 22.01 23.85 -3.82
C LEU A 305 22.49 25.04 -2.95
N SER A 306 23.74 25.47 -3.10
CA SER A 306 24.31 26.64 -2.39
C SER A 306 24.34 27.92 -3.23
N ALA A 307 23.77 27.89 -4.44
CA ALA A 307 23.68 29.02 -5.34
C ALA A 307 22.22 29.49 -5.46
N THR A 308 22.01 30.80 -5.38
CA THR A 308 20.76 31.45 -5.74
C THR A 308 20.81 31.78 -7.22
N TYR A 309 19.85 31.28 -7.98
CA TYR A 309 19.70 31.63 -9.38
C TYR A 309 18.49 32.54 -9.60
N SER A 310 18.60 33.47 -10.54
CA SER A 310 17.47 34.30 -10.94
C SER A 310 17.46 34.59 -12.43
N LEU A 311 16.25 34.79 -12.96
CA LEU A 311 16.00 35.29 -14.30
C LEU A 311 15.16 36.56 -14.17
N TYR A 312 15.56 37.59 -14.91
CA TYR A 312 14.76 38.77 -15.17
C TYR A 312 14.64 38.94 -16.68
N ASP A 313 13.45 39.24 -17.17
CA ASP A 313 13.23 39.62 -18.57
C ASP A 313 12.61 41.02 -18.59
N SER A 314 13.13 41.90 -19.45
CA SER A 314 12.65 43.28 -19.55
C SER A 314 11.18 43.41 -19.97
N ASN A 315 10.61 42.37 -20.59
CA ASN A 315 9.20 42.29 -20.99
C ASN A 315 8.40 41.35 -20.07
N SER A 316 9.00 40.83 -18.98
CA SER A 316 8.42 39.87 -18.05
C SER A 316 7.84 38.62 -18.74
N LEU A 317 8.47 38.17 -19.83
CA LEU A 317 8.00 37.02 -20.62
C LEU A 317 8.39 35.66 -20.05
N TYR A 318 8.55 35.54 -18.72
CA TYR A 318 8.88 34.28 -18.06
C TYR A 318 7.85 33.88 -17.03
N LYS A 319 7.62 32.57 -16.90
CA LYS A 319 6.96 31.94 -15.78
C LYS A 319 8.00 31.15 -14.98
N LEU A 320 7.74 31.04 -13.68
CA LEU A 320 8.66 30.44 -12.73
C LEU A 320 8.17 29.06 -12.33
N ASP A 321 8.92 28.00 -12.65
CA ASP A 321 8.66 26.68 -12.08
C ASP A 321 9.29 26.62 -10.70
N GLN A 322 8.58 27.22 -9.73
CA GLN A 322 9.02 27.17 -8.34
C GLN A 322 8.84 25.77 -7.77
N THR A 323 9.89 25.24 -7.16
CA THR A 323 9.76 24.09 -6.28
C THR A 323 8.95 24.48 -5.04
N PRO A 324 8.16 23.57 -4.46
CA PRO A 324 7.41 23.87 -3.26
C PRO A 324 8.26 24.47 -2.14
N SER A 325 7.79 25.55 -1.52
CA SER A 325 8.53 26.26 -0.46
C SER A 325 7.91 26.11 0.93
N ASN A 326 6.70 25.58 1.02
CA ASN A 326 5.93 25.38 2.25
C ASN A 326 5.03 24.13 2.12
N LEU A 327 4.36 23.73 3.22
CA LEU A 327 3.51 22.54 3.21
C LEU A 327 2.36 22.62 2.19
N LEU A 328 1.79 23.82 2.00
CA LEU A 328 0.68 24.04 1.06
C LEU A 328 1.12 23.78 -0.37
N GLU A 329 2.19 24.41 -0.81
CA GLU A 329 2.74 24.22 -2.14
C GLU A 329 3.18 22.77 -2.34
N LEU A 330 3.76 22.13 -1.32
CA LEU A 330 4.25 20.76 -1.43
C LEU A 330 3.10 19.76 -1.56
N SER A 331 2.05 19.93 -0.74
CA SER A 331 0.84 19.13 -0.83
C SER A 331 0.16 19.31 -2.18
N ASN A 332 0.00 20.55 -2.65
CA ASN A 332 -0.62 20.83 -3.96
C ASN A 332 0.21 20.26 -5.10
N TYR A 333 1.54 20.38 -5.05
CA TYR A 333 2.44 19.80 -6.04
C TYR A 333 2.26 18.27 -6.11
N ILE A 334 2.26 17.59 -4.97
CA ILE A 334 2.06 16.13 -4.93
C ILE A 334 0.71 15.75 -5.52
N ASN A 335 -0.36 16.44 -5.12
CA ASN A 335 -1.71 16.16 -5.57
C ASN A 335 -1.95 16.49 -7.04
N ASN A 336 -1.19 17.41 -7.64
CA ASN A 336 -1.29 17.75 -9.05
C ASN A 336 -0.43 16.82 -9.90
N VAL A 337 0.85 16.68 -9.55
CA VAL A 337 1.85 15.97 -10.36
C VAL A 337 1.72 14.45 -10.20
N PHE A 338 1.44 13.96 -9.01
CA PHE A 338 1.36 12.52 -8.69
C PHE A 338 -0.06 12.05 -8.40
N SER A 339 -1.07 12.78 -8.87
CA SER A 339 -2.50 12.54 -8.64
C SER A 339 -2.97 11.11 -8.93
N GLY A 340 -2.31 10.39 -9.83
CA GLY A 340 -2.64 9.00 -10.17
C GLY A 340 -2.18 7.96 -9.15
N THR A 341 -1.19 8.28 -8.30
CA THR A 341 -0.49 7.31 -7.45
C THR A 341 -0.38 7.71 -6.00
N LEU A 342 -0.27 9.01 -5.73
CA LEU A 342 -0.12 9.57 -4.39
C LEU A 342 -1.26 10.54 -4.11
N GLN A 343 -1.45 10.83 -2.83
CA GLN A 343 -2.31 11.88 -2.33
C GLN A 343 -1.64 12.51 -1.11
N ALA A 344 -1.70 13.83 -1.00
CA ALA A 344 -1.17 14.56 0.13
C ALA A 344 -2.25 15.37 0.83
N PHE A 345 -2.13 15.49 2.15
CA PHE A 345 -3.00 16.30 2.99
C PHE A 345 -2.15 17.13 3.93
N ILE A 346 -2.70 18.28 4.32
CA ILE A 346 -2.24 19.00 5.49
C ILE A 346 -3.25 18.66 6.58
N ARG A 347 -2.78 18.11 7.70
CA ARG A 347 -3.62 17.79 8.86
C ARG A 347 -3.34 18.79 9.97
N GLN A 348 -4.39 19.41 10.51
CA GLN A 348 -4.26 20.17 11.76
C GLN A 348 -4.26 19.19 12.94
N ASN A 349 -3.18 19.20 13.71
CA ASN A 349 -3.04 18.44 14.93
C ASN A 349 -3.92 19.04 16.04
N SER A 350 -4.22 18.24 17.07
CA SER A 350 -5.01 18.66 18.25
C SER A 350 -4.41 19.83 19.02
N ASN A 351 -3.13 20.16 18.81
CA ASN A 351 -2.43 21.31 19.39
C ASN A 351 -2.38 22.53 18.45
N SER A 352 -3.21 22.57 17.40
CA SER A 352 -3.28 23.61 16.38
C SER A 352 -2.04 23.78 15.49
N THR A 353 -1.07 22.86 15.56
CA THR A 353 0.03 22.79 14.59
C THR A 353 -0.35 21.96 13.37
N PHE A 354 0.37 22.09 12.27
CA PHE A 354 0.10 21.41 11.00
C PHE A 354 1.17 20.36 10.71
N SER A 355 0.75 19.23 10.15
CA SER A 355 1.64 18.19 9.65
C SER A 355 1.27 17.84 8.22
N LEU A 356 2.28 17.60 7.38
CA LEU A 356 2.07 17.00 6.07
C LEU A 356 1.89 15.49 6.23
N GLU A 357 0.89 14.98 5.53
CA GLU A 357 0.56 13.58 5.42
C GLU A 357 0.57 13.20 3.94
N ILE A 358 1.21 12.09 3.61
CA ILE A 358 1.27 11.56 2.24
C ILE A 358 0.82 10.12 2.28
N ALA A 359 -0.05 9.75 1.34
CA ALA A 359 -0.61 8.43 1.19
C ALA A 359 -0.44 7.90 -0.23
N GLY A 360 -0.17 6.60 -0.38
CA GLY A 360 -0.31 5.91 -1.66
C GLY A 360 -1.78 5.73 -2.03
N LYS A 361 -2.15 5.52 -3.29
CA LYS A 361 -3.57 5.25 -3.65
C LYS A 361 -4.00 3.79 -3.51
N ASP A 362 -3.08 2.86 -3.73
CA ASP A 362 -3.27 1.42 -3.58
C ASP A 362 -2.62 0.93 -2.29
N VAL A 363 -3.43 0.33 -1.40
CA VAL A 363 -3.07 -0.18 -0.06
C VAL A 363 -2.09 -1.35 -0.09
N ALA A 364 -2.05 -2.11 -1.18
CA ALA A 364 -1.15 -3.25 -1.32
C ALA A 364 0.32 -2.83 -1.47
N LYS A 365 0.59 -1.55 -1.76
CA LYS A 365 1.93 -1.02 -2.00
C LYS A 365 2.46 -0.28 -0.77
N PRO A 366 3.64 -0.65 -0.25
CA PRO A 366 4.26 0.04 0.87
C PRO A 366 4.66 1.47 0.47
N LEU A 367 4.63 2.38 1.44
CA LEU A 367 5.04 3.78 1.30
C LEU A 367 6.14 4.11 2.32
N ASN A 368 7.27 4.62 1.85
CA ASN A 368 8.34 5.12 2.70
C ASN A 368 8.86 6.45 2.16
N ILE A 369 9.10 7.41 3.04
CA ILE A 369 9.48 8.77 2.67
C ILE A 369 10.73 9.17 3.43
N ILE A 370 11.68 9.75 2.69
CA ILE A 370 12.94 10.24 3.23
C ILE A 370 13.09 11.69 2.79
N ASP A 371 13.36 12.57 3.74
CA ASP A 371 13.82 13.92 3.46
C ASP A 371 15.33 13.98 3.68
N LEU A 372 16.10 14.20 2.61
CA LEU A 372 17.56 14.18 2.67
C LEU A 372 18.13 15.31 3.54
N ASN A 373 17.46 16.45 3.56
CA ASN A 373 17.92 17.66 4.26
C ASN A 373 17.14 17.95 5.54
N GLN A 374 16.07 17.18 5.81
CA GLN A 374 15.27 17.22 7.03
C GLN A 374 14.59 18.57 7.32
N TYR A 375 14.43 19.43 6.30
CA TYR A 375 13.77 20.72 6.45
C TYR A 375 12.25 20.63 6.32
N VAL A 376 11.72 19.60 5.65
CA VAL A 376 10.29 19.24 5.67
C VAL A 376 10.01 18.40 6.92
N SER A 377 10.84 17.40 7.20
CA SER A 377 10.75 16.65 8.46
C SER A 377 12.01 15.84 8.74
N SER A 378 12.39 15.73 10.01
CA SER A 378 13.49 14.84 10.45
C SER A 378 13.19 13.36 10.26
N SER A 379 11.90 12.98 10.30
CA SER A 379 11.45 11.64 9.95
C SER A 379 9.99 11.65 9.48
N PHE A 380 9.59 10.56 8.84
CA PHE A 380 8.18 10.29 8.55
C PHE A 380 7.74 9.09 9.38
N LYS A 381 6.60 9.24 10.06
CA LYS A 381 5.98 8.20 10.87
C LYS A 381 4.95 7.48 10.03
N GLN A 382 5.07 6.16 9.93
CA GLN A 382 4.01 5.34 9.36
C GLN A 382 2.79 5.34 10.28
N GLU A 383 1.63 5.68 9.73
CA GLU A 383 0.36 5.58 10.46
C GLU A 383 -0.12 4.12 10.54
N SER A 384 -0.91 3.82 11.56
CA SER A 384 -1.57 2.54 11.76
C SER A 384 -3.07 2.74 11.96
N VAL A 385 -3.84 1.65 11.88
CA VAL A 385 -5.26 1.67 12.23
C VAL A 385 -5.48 2.29 13.62
N PHE A 386 -4.61 1.97 14.60
CA PHE A 386 -4.70 2.52 15.95
C PHE A 386 -4.42 4.02 16.01
N SER A 387 -3.38 4.49 15.31
CA SER A 387 -3.03 5.90 15.33
C SER A 387 -4.10 6.76 14.67
N VAL A 388 -4.71 6.27 13.59
CA VAL A 388 -5.86 6.92 12.92
C VAL A 388 -7.06 7.01 13.84
N LEU A 389 -7.46 5.90 14.47
CA LEU A 389 -8.56 5.87 15.43
C LEU A 389 -8.31 6.82 16.60
N LYS A 390 -7.11 6.78 17.17
CA LYS A 390 -6.72 7.64 18.28
C LYS A 390 -6.74 9.11 17.87
N GLN A 391 -6.13 9.48 16.75
CA GLN A 391 -6.10 10.87 16.28
C GLN A 391 -7.51 11.41 16.03
N THR A 392 -8.39 10.58 15.49
CA THR A 392 -9.80 10.92 15.27
C THR A 392 -10.54 11.10 16.59
N ALA A 393 -10.37 10.18 17.54
CA ALA A 393 -10.97 10.27 18.86
C ALA A 393 -10.46 11.50 19.64
N ASP A 394 -9.14 11.75 19.63
CA ASP A 394 -8.50 12.92 20.23
C ASP A 394 -9.16 14.21 19.70
N ARG A 395 -9.29 14.33 18.37
CA ARG A 395 -9.88 15.49 17.72
C ARG A 395 -11.34 15.72 18.12
N LEU A 396 -12.17 14.69 17.99
CA LEU A 396 -13.58 14.76 18.35
C LEU A 396 -13.79 15.03 19.84
N SER A 397 -12.91 14.49 20.70
CA SER A 397 -12.96 14.73 22.15
C SER A 397 -12.67 16.18 22.56
N LEU A 398 -12.10 16.98 21.66
CA LEU A 398 -11.95 18.43 21.82
C LEU A 398 -13.17 19.20 21.28
N GLY A 399 -14.21 18.50 20.82
CA GLY A 399 -15.37 19.10 20.17
C GLY A 399 -15.06 19.67 18.78
N LEU A 400 -13.96 19.23 18.16
CA LEU A 400 -13.52 19.66 16.84
C LEU A 400 -14.05 18.71 15.75
N PRO A 401 -14.53 19.26 14.62
CA PRO A 401 -15.04 18.48 13.48
C PRO A 401 -13.90 17.74 12.77
N THR A 402 -14.21 16.65 12.09
CA THR A 402 -13.24 15.78 11.38
C THR A 402 -12.81 16.30 10.02
N ILE A 403 -13.47 17.33 9.52
CA ILE A 403 -12.97 18.12 8.40
C ILE A 403 -12.18 19.29 8.98
N ASP A 404 -10.98 19.48 8.48
CA ASP A 404 -10.14 20.64 8.76
C ASP A 404 -10.74 21.81 7.99
N ASN A 405 -11.86 22.39 8.44
CA ASN A 405 -12.51 23.46 7.68
C ASN A 405 -11.60 24.72 7.58
N GLU A 406 -10.55 24.86 8.39
CA GLU A 406 -9.43 25.82 8.16
C GLU A 406 -8.71 25.63 6.82
N LEU A 407 -8.78 24.42 6.27
CA LEU A 407 -8.04 23.94 5.12
C LEU A 407 -8.99 23.64 3.95
N GLY A 408 -10.03 24.45 3.75
CA GLY A 408 -10.91 24.32 2.60
C GLY A 408 -11.98 25.40 2.56
N ALA A 409 -11.68 26.48 1.84
CA ALA A 409 -12.57 27.61 1.53
C ALA A 409 -12.83 28.63 2.65
N ASN A 410 -11.85 28.99 3.48
CA ASN A 410 -12.01 30.11 4.42
C ASN A 410 -11.12 31.30 4.11
N MET A 411 -10.30 31.22 3.07
CA MET A 411 -9.39 32.28 2.68
C MET A 411 -9.48 32.50 1.19
N VAL A 412 -9.65 33.75 0.80
CA VAL A 412 -9.73 34.18 -0.59
C VAL A 412 -8.71 35.29 -0.79
N ILE A 413 -7.93 35.20 -1.86
CA ILE A 413 -6.92 36.20 -2.22
C ILE A 413 -7.30 36.82 -3.57
N SER A 414 -7.28 38.16 -3.65
CA SER A 414 -7.59 38.87 -4.89
C SER A 414 -6.57 38.54 -5.97
N SER A 415 -7.02 38.20 -7.19
CA SER A 415 -6.12 37.96 -8.32
C SER A 415 -5.48 39.26 -8.83
N GLN A 416 -6.16 40.39 -8.66
CA GLN A 416 -5.56 41.70 -8.86
C GLN A 416 -4.64 42.08 -7.69
N SER A 417 -3.48 42.63 -8.01
CA SER A 417 -2.52 43.14 -7.05
C SER A 417 -2.23 44.64 -7.21
N PHE A 418 -1.71 45.26 -6.15
CA PHE A 418 -1.50 46.70 -6.01
C PHE A 418 -0.04 47.01 -5.64
N ASN A 419 0.55 48.05 -6.24
CA ASN A 419 1.96 48.39 -5.98
C ASN A 419 2.22 49.03 -4.59
N SER A 420 1.17 49.34 -3.82
CA SER A 420 1.27 50.01 -2.53
C SER A 420 0.04 49.74 -1.66
N LEU A 421 0.25 49.62 -0.35
CA LEU A 421 -0.83 49.49 0.65
C LEU A 421 -1.61 50.80 0.88
N THR A 422 -0.98 51.96 0.63
CA THR A 422 -1.49 53.28 1.00
C THR A 422 -1.89 54.14 -0.20
N SER A 423 -1.56 53.73 -1.42
CA SER A 423 -1.95 54.47 -2.63
C SER A 423 -3.40 54.20 -3.00
N PRO A 424 -4.10 55.16 -3.65
CA PRO A 424 -5.48 54.95 -4.10
C PRO A 424 -5.63 53.75 -5.04
N ILE A 425 -6.68 52.95 -4.84
CA ILE A 425 -7.03 51.76 -5.66
C ILE A 425 -7.57 52.13 -7.05
N GLY A 426 -7.95 53.39 -7.27
CA GLY A 426 -8.19 53.99 -8.59
C GLY A 426 -9.54 53.69 -9.24
N VAL A 427 -10.36 52.82 -8.66
CA VAL A 427 -11.68 52.43 -9.20
C VAL A 427 -12.74 52.38 -8.08
N ASN A 428 -13.98 52.73 -8.39
CA ASN A 428 -15.13 52.53 -7.49
C ASN A 428 -15.75 51.15 -7.72
N GLY A 429 -16.24 50.49 -6.68
CA GLY A 429 -16.95 49.23 -6.83
C GLY A 429 -17.52 48.70 -5.53
N THR A 430 -18.09 47.51 -5.61
CA THR A 430 -18.72 46.81 -4.49
C THR A 430 -18.19 45.38 -4.46
N LEU A 431 -17.49 45.05 -3.38
CA LEU A 431 -17.02 43.70 -3.13
C LEU A 431 -18.09 42.91 -2.38
N GLU A 432 -18.58 41.81 -2.96
CA GLU A 432 -19.51 40.90 -2.31
C GLU A 432 -18.74 39.78 -1.61
N ILE A 433 -18.70 39.83 -0.28
CA ILE A 433 -18.10 38.79 0.55
C ILE A 433 -19.22 37.85 1.01
N ARG A 434 -19.18 36.60 0.55
CA ARG A 434 -20.12 35.56 0.97
C ARG A 434 -19.48 34.66 2.00
N ILE A 435 -20.12 34.58 3.16
CA ILE A 435 -19.74 33.76 4.30
C ILE A 435 -20.90 32.81 4.59
N SER A 436 -20.71 31.53 4.27
CA SER A 436 -21.76 30.51 4.26
C SER A 436 -22.96 30.96 3.41
N SER A 437 -24.11 31.23 4.03
CA SER A 437 -25.33 31.73 3.36
C SER A 437 -25.49 33.25 3.40
N SER A 438 -24.61 33.96 4.10
CA SER A 438 -24.69 35.42 4.30
C SER A 438 -23.81 36.15 3.29
N THR A 439 -24.33 37.21 2.69
CA THR A 439 -23.58 38.10 1.79
C THR A 439 -23.39 39.45 2.46
N ILE A 440 -22.15 39.93 2.50
CA ILE A 440 -21.74 41.22 3.07
C ILE A 440 -21.20 42.07 1.91
N PRO A 441 -21.95 43.11 1.47
CA PRO A 441 -21.46 44.03 0.45
C PRO A 441 -20.51 45.06 1.08
N ILE A 442 -19.39 45.33 0.42
CA ILE A 442 -18.39 46.31 0.82
C ILE A 442 -18.21 47.31 -0.30
N ASP A 443 -18.80 48.49 -0.13
CA ASP A 443 -18.64 49.60 -1.08
C ASP A 443 -17.32 50.32 -0.85
N TYR A 444 -16.51 50.43 -1.90
CA TYR A 444 -15.24 51.15 -1.88
C TYR A 444 -15.18 52.22 -2.99
N THR A 445 -14.33 53.23 -2.78
CA THR A 445 -14.16 54.35 -3.71
C THR A 445 -12.74 54.42 -4.26
N ALA A 446 -12.56 55.01 -5.44
CA ALA A 446 -11.29 55.12 -6.14
C ALA A 446 -10.18 55.80 -5.32
N ASN A 447 -10.54 56.63 -4.34
CA ASN A 447 -9.61 57.34 -3.48
C ASN A 447 -9.15 56.55 -2.25
N MET A 448 -9.80 55.41 -1.94
CA MET A 448 -9.41 54.55 -0.83
C MET A 448 -8.14 53.79 -1.14
N SER A 449 -7.34 53.52 -0.11
CA SER A 449 -6.19 52.63 -0.19
C SER A 449 -6.57 51.17 0.10
N LEU A 450 -5.65 50.23 -0.13
CA LEU A 450 -5.87 48.82 0.20
C LEU A 450 -6.15 48.62 1.70
N ILE A 451 -5.46 49.39 2.55
CA ILE A 451 -5.68 49.41 4.01
C ILE A 451 -7.08 49.88 4.36
N ASP A 452 -7.59 50.91 3.67
CA ASP A 452 -8.94 51.43 3.93
C ASP A 452 -10.01 50.38 3.59
N VAL A 453 -9.83 49.65 2.48
CA VAL A 453 -10.73 48.56 2.08
C VAL A 453 -10.68 47.41 3.09
N ALA A 454 -9.49 46.97 3.52
CA ALA A 454 -9.37 45.93 4.55
C ALA A 454 -10.03 46.35 5.88
N ASN A 455 -9.88 47.61 6.29
CA ASN A 455 -10.55 48.14 7.48
C ASN A 455 -12.08 48.18 7.34
N LEU A 456 -12.60 48.49 6.15
CA LEU A 456 -14.03 48.43 5.85
C LEU A 456 -14.55 46.99 5.98
N ILE A 457 -13.83 46.01 5.44
CA ILE A 457 -14.16 44.58 5.57
C ILE A 457 -14.17 44.17 7.03
N ASN A 458 -13.08 44.40 7.75
CA ASN A 458 -12.94 44.06 9.18
C ASN A 458 -14.07 44.63 10.03
N LYS A 459 -14.49 45.86 9.74
CA LYS A 459 -15.60 46.52 10.42
C LYS A 459 -16.95 45.92 10.04
N ALA A 460 -17.21 45.71 8.76
CA ALA A 460 -18.50 45.22 8.26
C ALA A 460 -18.74 43.74 8.59
N SER A 461 -17.68 42.93 8.59
CA SER A 461 -17.72 41.52 8.95
C SER A 461 -17.95 41.28 10.44
N ASN A 462 -17.77 42.29 11.30
CA ASN A 462 -18.04 42.22 12.75
C ASN A 462 -17.46 40.96 13.42
N GLY A 463 -16.21 40.61 13.07
CA GLY A 463 -15.54 39.42 13.59
C GLY A 463 -15.95 38.08 12.96
N ALA A 464 -16.72 38.08 11.86
CA ALA A 464 -16.98 36.87 11.05
C ALA A 464 -15.89 36.61 9.99
N ALA A 465 -15.17 37.64 9.59
CA ALA A 465 -14.00 37.56 8.71
C ALA A 465 -12.98 38.65 9.08
N TYR A 466 -11.74 38.42 8.69
CA TYR A 466 -10.59 39.30 8.79
C TYR A 466 -10.03 39.56 7.40
N ALA A 467 -9.63 40.79 7.12
CA ALA A 467 -8.91 41.17 5.92
C ALA A 467 -7.51 41.64 6.27
N ASP A 468 -6.54 41.13 5.54
CA ASP A 468 -5.12 41.46 5.61
C ASP A 468 -4.53 41.51 4.18
N PHE A 469 -3.20 41.61 4.07
CA PHE A 469 -2.51 41.76 2.80
C PHE A 469 -1.45 40.69 2.62
N VAL A 470 -1.43 40.07 1.46
CA VAL A 470 -0.32 39.23 1.01
C VAL A 470 0.61 40.08 0.17
N GLN A 471 1.89 40.15 0.53
CA GLN A 471 2.89 40.68 -0.37
C GLN A 471 3.24 39.63 -1.43
N ASN A 472 2.86 39.89 -2.67
CA ASN A 472 3.13 39.05 -3.81
C ASN A 472 4.62 39.07 -4.15
N GLN A 473 5.05 38.02 -4.87
CA GLN A 473 6.45 37.80 -5.23
C GLN A 473 7.07 38.93 -6.07
N ASN A 474 6.26 39.71 -6.80
CA ASN A 474 6.69 40.88 -7.57
C ASN A 474 6.72 42.19 -6.76
N GLY A 475 6.60 42.12 -5.43
CA GLY A 475 6.58 43.28 -4.53
C GLY A 475 5.25 44.04 -4.46
N THR A 476 4.23 43.58 -5.20
CA THR A 476 2.86 44.09 -5.11
C THR A 476 2.11 43.46 -3.92
N TYR A 477 0.94 43.96 -3.58
CA TYR A 477 0.10 43.50 -2.48
C TYR A 477 -1.26 43.05 -3.00
N SER A 478 -1.73 41.88 -2.57
CA SER A 478 -3.09 41.40 -2.82
C SER A 478 -3.91 41.45 -1.53
N LEU A 479 -5.21 41.67 -1.67
CA LEU A 479 -6.14 41.62 -0.56
C LEU A 479 -6.41 40.16 -0.20
N GLU A 480 -6.13 39.80 1.04
CA GLU A 480 -6.50 38.52 1.63
C GLU A 480 -7.71 38.73 2.52
N ILE A 481 -8.70 37.84 2.42
CA ILE A 481 -9.84 37.80 3.32
C ILE A 481 -9.92 36.38 3.86
N SER A 482 -9.96 36.27 5.18
CA SER A 482 -10.01 35.03 5.94
C SER A 482 -11.25 35.00 6.81
N SER A 483 -12.04 33.93 6.85
CA SER A 483 -13.10 33.79 7.82
C SER A 483 -12.50 33.65 9.22
N MET A 484 -13.11 34.30 10.22
CA MET A 484 -12.70 34.19 11.62
C MET A 484 -13.16 32.87 12.25
N LEU A 485 -14.10 32.18 11.60
CA LEU A 485 -14.55 30.86 12.01
C LEU A 485 -14.14 29.86 10.95
N ALA A 486 -13.39 28.87 11.41
CA ALA A 486 -12.87 27.79 10.59
C ALA A 486 -13.96 27.03 9.82
N SER A 487 -15.25 27.18 10.11
CA SER A 487 -16.36 26.40 9.55
C SER A 487 -17.18 27.10 8.46
N GLN A 488 -16.80 28.31 8.07
CA GLN A 488 -17.61 29.15 7.17
C GLN A 488 -16.98 29.26 5.79
N SER A 489 -17.63 28.67 4.79
CA SER A 489 -17.21 28.83 3.39
C SER A 489 -17.18 30.31 3.02
N LEU A 490 -16.05 30.78 2.52
CA LEU A 490 -15.78 32.15 2.14
C LEU A 490 -15.57 32.22 0.63
N THR A 491 -16.34 33.07 -0.02
CA THR A 491 -16.08 33.48 -1.40
C THR A 491 -16.13 34.99 -1.46
N ALA A 492 -15.25 35.63 -2.21
CA ALA A 492 -15.35 37.05 -2.50
C ALA A 492 -15.43 37.23 -4.02
N THR A 493 -16.34 38.09 -4.47
CA THR A 493 -16.48 38.45 -5.88
C THR A 493 -16.68 39.95 -5.97
N ASP A 494 -15.93 40.60 -6.85
CA ASP A 494 -16.13 42.00 -7.15
C ASP A 494 -17.08 42.16 -8.34
N VAL A 495 -17.91 43.19 -8.31
CA VAL A 495 -18.83 43.51 -9.41
C VAL A 495 -18.06 43.86 -10.69
N VAL A 496 -18.70 43.72 -11.86
CA VAL A 496 -18.05 43.90 -13.17
C VAL A 496 -17.36 45.28 -13.25
N ASN A 497 -16.06 45.26 -13.57
CA ASN A 497 -15.13 46.41 -13.61
C ASN A 497 -14.66 46.95 -12.24
N GLY A 498 -14.79 46.20 -11.16
CA GLY A 498 -14.20 46.54 -9.86
C GLY A 498 -12.68 46.40 -9.80
N ALA A 499 -12.08 46.92 -8.72
CA ALA A 499 -10.64 46.96 -8.46
C ALA A 499 -10.05 45.58 -8.10
N PHE A 500 -10.87 44.62 -7.67
CA PHE A 500 -10.44 43.31 -7.14
C PHE A 500 -11.01 42.18 -8.03
N SER A 501 -10.53 42.07 -9.28
CA SER A 501 -10.98 40.99 -10.16
C SER A 501 -10.63 39.60 -9.57
N GLN A 502 -11.58 38.66 -9.67
CA GLN A 502 -11.62 37.25 -9.21
C GLN A 502 -10.73 36.84 -8.02
N PHE A 503 -11.28 36.11 -7.06
CA PHE A 503 -10.48 35.57 -5.96
C PHE A 503 -10.04 34.14 -6.27
N ASN A 504 -8.75 33.84 -6.07
CA ASN A 504 -8.23 32.48 -6.21
C ASN A 504 -8.64 31.64 -4.99
N ASN A 505 -9.44 30.60 -5.22
CA ASN A 505 -9.74 29.57 -4.22
C ASN A 505 -8.63 28.52 -4.28
N ASN A 506 -7.51 28.73 -3.58
CA ASN A 506 -6.54 27.66 -3.41
C ASN A 506 -7.19 26.57 -2.54
N GLN A 507 -7.69 25.51 -3.19
CA GLN A 507 -8.27 24.37 -2.50
C GLN A 507 -7.16 23.65 -1.76
N ILE A 508 -7.12 23.83 -0.45
CA ILE A 508 -6.34 22.93 0.39
C ILE A 508 -7.10 21.58 0.38
N PRO A 509 -6.43 20.45 0.12
CA PRO A 509 -7.07 19.14 0.21
C PRO A 509 -7.56 18.91 1.64
N ASN A 510 -8.87 18.98 1.82
CA ASN A 510 -9.54 18.79 3.11
C ASN A 510 -10.02 17.35 3.27
N GLY A 511 -10.08 16.86 4.51
CA GLY A 511 -10.67 15.55 4.84
C GLY A 511 -9.67 14.44 5.16
N SER A 512 -8.47 14.78 5.64
CA SER A 512 -7.45 13.81 6.07
C SER A 512 -8.02 12.74 7.02
N TYR A 513 -8.81 13.12 8.04
CA TYR A 513 -9.42 12.16 8.97
C TYR A 513 -10.38 11.19 8.30
N ILE A 514 -11.24 11.67 7.39
CA ILE A 514 -12.16 10.82 6.63
C ILE A 514 -11.36 9.86 5.76
N PHE A 515 -10.38 10.39 5.01
CA PHE A 515 -9.51 9.60 4.16
C PHE A 515 -8.75 8.53 4.95
N ASN A 516 -8.20 8.88 6.11
CA ASN A 516 -7.43 7.97 6.95
C ASN A 516 -8.27 6.84 7.53
N VAL A 517 -9.49 7.12 7.95
CA VAL A 517 -10.42 6.08 8.43
C VAL A 517 -10.86 5.19 7.28
N GLN A 518 -11.16 5.76 6.11
CA GLN A 518 -11.42 4.95 4.91
C GLN A 518 -10.20 4.10 4.53
N ARG A 519 -8.99 4.65 4.67
CA ARG A 519 -7.75 3.91 4.42
C ARG A 519 -7.56 2.75 5.41
N ALA A 520 -7.91 2.94 6.67
CA ALA A 520 -7.90 1.87 7.66
C ALA A 520 -8.90 0.76 7.30
N LEU A 521 -10.10 1.12 6.84
CA LEU A 521 -11.09 0.18 6.31
C LEU A 521 -10.53 -0.62 5.12
N ASP A 522 -9.96 0.09 4.14
CA ASP A 522 -9.40 -0.52 2.93
C ASP A 522 -8.26 -1.49 3.28
N GLN A 523 -7.42 -1.14 4.26
CA GLN A 523 -6.33 -2.00 4.74
C GLN A 523 -6.84 -3.29 5.38
N ILE A 524 -7.81 -3.20 6.29
CA ILE A 524 -8.39 -4.39 6.94
C ILE A 524 -9.16 -5.25 5.94
N SER A 525 -9.88 -4.62 5.01
CA SER A 525 -10.57 -5.31 3.91
C SER A 525 -9.58 -6.05 3.01
N TYR A 526 -8.46 -5.41 2.66
CA TYR A 526 -7.38 -6.01 1.89
C TYR A 526 -6.76 -7.21 2.61
N ALA A 527 -6.42 -7.07 3.90
CA ALA A 527 -5.90 -8.16 4.71
C ALA A 527 -6.88 -9.35 4.76
N ASN A 528 -8.18 -9.08 4.92
CA ASN A 528 -9.21 -10.11 4.93
C ASN A 528 -9.30 -10.84 3.58
N ALA A 529 -9.22 -10.10 2.46
CA ALA A 529 -9.19 -10.69 1.13
C ALA A 529 -7.96 -11.58 0.89
N GLN A 530 -6.78 -11.19 1.40
CA GLN A 530 -5.58 -12.03 1.35
C GLN A 530 -5.78 -13.34 2.11
N VAL A 531 -6.32 -13.27 3.33
CA VAL A 531 -6.66 -14.47 4.13
C VAL A 531 -7.67 -15.36 3.40
N GLY A 532 -8.68 -14.77 2.76
CA GLY A 532 -9.64 -15.50 1.94
C GLY A 532 -8.97 -16.27 0.79
N SER A 533 -7.98 -15.66 0.12
CA SER A 533 -7.18 -16.34 -0.91
C SER A 533 -6.36 -17.50 -0.34
N TYR A 534 -5.77 -17.33 0.86
CA TYR A 534 -5.05 -18.40 1.54
C TYR A 534 -5.96 -19.60 1.85
N ILE A 535 -7.19 -19.35 2.33
CA ILE A 535 -8.18 -20.41 2.59
C ILE A 535 -8.56 -21.13 1.29
N GLN A 536 -8.78 -20.41 0.18
CA GLN A 536 -9.08 -21.03 -1.12
C GLN A 536 -7.93 -21.91 -1.63
N ASN A 537 -6.69 -21.46 -1.46
CA ASN A 537 -5.51 -22.25 -1.82
C ASN A 537 -5.39 -23.51 -0.95
N ILE A 538 -5.66 -23.41 0.35
CA ILE A 538 -5.70 -24.57 1.26
C ILE A 538 -6.77 -25.57 0.82
N GLN A 539 -7.99 -25.13 0.51
CA GLN A 539 -9.08 -25.99 0.06
C GLN A 539 -8.73 -26.71 -1.24
N THR A 540 -8.11 -26.01 -2.19
CA THR A 540 -7.64 -26.60 -3.44
C THR A 540 -6.59 -27.69 -3.16
N GLN A 541 -5.62 -27.40 -2.29
CA GLN A 541 -4.57 -28.34 -1.95
C GLN A 541 -5.08 -29.54 -1.15
N ASP A 542 -6.02 -29.36 -0.23
CA ASP A 542 -6.60 -30.44 0.59
C ASP A 542 -7.41 -31.43 -0.25
N ASN A 543 -8.12 -30.95 -1.29
CA ASN A 543 -8.74 -31.83 -2.28
C ASN A 543 -7.72 -32.72 -3.01
N VAL A 544 -6.56 -32.15 -3.38
CA VAL A 544 -5.47 -32.90 -4.01
C VAL A 544 -4.90 -33.92 -3.02
N LEU A 545 -4.60 -33.53 -1.79
CA LEU A 545 -4.08 -34.43 -0.75
C LEU A 545 -5.03 -35.60 -0.47
N THR A 546 -6.33 -35.33 -0.37
CA THR A 546 -7.36 -36.34 -0.13
C THR A 546 -7.41 -37.36 -1.27
N ASN A 547 -7.38 -36.87 -2.52
CA ASN A 547 -7.36 -37.74 -3.70
C ASN A 547 -6.08 -38.57 -3.76
N THR A 548 -4.90 -37.95 -3.59
CA THR A 548 -3.61 -38.67 -3.62
C THR A 548 -3.52 -39.70 -2.49
N THR A 549 -4.00 -39.37 -1.29
CA THR A 549 -4.05 -40.32 -0.16
C THR A 549 -4.95 -41.51 -0.48
N THR A 550 -6.11 -41.26 -1.12
CA THR A 550 -7.03 -42.33 -1.55
C THR A 550 -6.37 -43.24 -2.59
N VAL A 551 -5.66 -42.68 -3.57
CA VAL A 551 -4.94 -43.47 -4.58
C VAL A 551 -3.83 -44.28 -3.92
N ALA A 552 -2.97 -43.67 -3.09
CA ALA A 552 -1.88 -44.36 -2.42
C ALA A 552 -2.39 -45.46 -1.47
N THR A 553 -3.51 -45.23 -0.77
CA THR A 553 -4.15 -46.23 0.09
C THR A 553 -4.73 -47.39 -0.72
N THR A 554 -5.31 -47.09 -1.88
CA THR A 554 -5.82 -48.12 -2.82
C THR A 554 -4.67 -48.94 -3.41
N GLU A 555 -3.57 -48.30 -3.78
CA GLU A 555 -2.37 -48.99 -4.28
C GLU A 555 -1.73 -49.85 -3.19
N LEU A 556 -1.65 -49.33 -1.95
CA LEU A 556 -1.19 -50.09 -0.80
C LEU A 556 -2.05 -51.34 -0.59
N ALA A 557 -3.39 -51.21 -0.67
CA ALA A 557 -4.31 -52.34 -0.59
C ALA A 557 -4.04 -53.37 -1.70
N ASN A 558 -3.73 -52.96 -2.94
CA ASN A 558 -3.40 -53.91 -4.01
C ASN A 558 -2.13 -54.75 -3.73
N TYR A 559 -1.16 -54.22 -2.98
CA TYR A 559 0.02 -54.98 -2.56
C TYR A 559 -0.24 -55.83 -1.32
N GLN A 560 -1.08 -55.35 -0.40
CA GLN A 560 -1.28 -56.01 0.89
C GLN A 560 -2.41 -57.04 0.85
N ASP A 561 -3.52 -56.77 0.18
CA ASP A 561 -4.76 -57.53 0.31
C ASP A 561 -4.74 -58.80 -0.56
N ALA A 562 -5.15 -59.91 0.05
CA ALA A 562 -5.30 -61.17 -0.65
C ALA A 562 -6.64 -61.22 -1.39
N SER A 563 -6.62 -61.52 -2.69
CA SER A 563 -7.86 -61.72 -3.46
C SER A 563 -8.49 -63.07 -3.08
N VAL A 564 -9.48 -63.06 -2.20
CA VAL A 564 -10.16 -64.27 -1.70
C VAL A 564 -10.55 -65.26 -2.82
N PRO A 565 -11.11 -64.84 -3.97
CA PRO A 565 -11.42 -65.77 -5.07
C PRO A 565 -10.18 -66.45 -5.68
N ASN A 566 -9.07 -65.73 -5.81
CA ASN A 566 -7.82 -66.27 -6.35
C ASN A 566 -7.15 -67.18 -5.32
N VAL A 567 -7.09 -66.76 -4.04
CA VAL A 567 -6.54 -67.57 -2.95
C VAL A 567 -7.30 -68.90 -2.81
N LEU A 568 -8.63 -68.88 -2.91
CA LEU A 568 -9.45 -70.09 -2.88
C LEU A 568 -9.22 -70.98 -4.12
N THR A 569 -9.00 -70.38 -5.28
CA THR A 569 -8.67 -71.09 -6.52
C THR A 569 -7.30 -71.77 -6.41
N ASP A 570 -6.29 -71.05 -5.91
CA ASP A 570 -4.93 -71.54 -5.73
C ASP A 570 -4.87 -72.60 -4.63
N TYR A 571 -5.56 -72.40 -3.51
CA TYR A 571 -5.74 -73.40 -2.46
C TYR A 571 -6.32 -74.70 -3.02
N SER A 572 -7.38 -74.61 -3.82
CA SER A 572 -8.01 -75.78 -4.46
C SER A 572 -7.04 -76.49 -5.43
N GLN A 573 -6.27 -75.72 -6.21
CA GLN A 573 -5.25 -76.28 -7.12
C GLN A 573 -4.10 -76.97 -6.36
N TYR A 574 -3.57 -76.35 -5.30
CA TYR A 574 -2.51 -76.94 -4.50
C TYR A 574 -2.99 -78.16 -3.70
N GLN A 575 -4.23 -78.15 -3.21
CA GLN A 575 -4.86 -79.32 -2.58
C GLN A 575 -4.94 -80.49 -3.57
N LEU A 576 -5.43 -80.25 -4.79
CA LEU A 576 -5.50 -81.28 -5.84
C LEU A 576 -4.11 -81.78 -6.28
N ALA A 577 -3.12 -80.89 -6.36
CA ALA A 577 -1.75 -81.23 -6.68
C ALA A 577 -1.12 -82.09 -5.57
N TYR A 578 -1.37 -81.76 -4.31
CA TYR A 578 -0.93 -82.53 -3.15
C TYR A 578 -1.53 -83.94 -3.13
N GLU A 579 -2.85 -84.06 -3.34
CA GLU A 579 -3.55 -85.35 -3.44
C GLU A 579 -3.01 -86.21 -4.59
N SER A 580 -2.77 -85.60 -5.74
CA SER A 580 -2.18 -86.26 -6.91
C SER A 580 -0.74 -86.73 -6.66
N LEU A 581 0.07 -85.91 -5.99
CA LEU A 581 1.44 -86.25 -5.62
C LEU A 581 1.47 -87.39 -4.60
N MET A 582 0.60 -87.38 -3.59
CA MET A 582 0.47 -88.47 -2.62
C MET A 582 0.07 -89.78 -3.28
N ASN A 583 -0.84 -89.73 -4.25
CA ASN A 583 -1.21 -90.91 -5.05
C ASN A 583 -0.04 -91.43 -5.90
N LEU A 584 0.76 -90.54 -6.49
CA LEU A 584 1.97 -90.92 -7.23
C LEU A 584 3.03 -91.54 -6.32
N ILE A 585 3.31 -90.94 -5.15
CA ILE A 585 4.25 -91.47 -4.15
C ILE A 585 3.78 -92.83 -3.62
N ALA A 586 2.48 -92.99 -3.35
CA ALA A 586 1.89 -94.25 -2.89
C ALA A 586 1.97 -95.35 -3.97
N ASN A 587 1.66 -95.02 -5.22
CA ASN A 587 1.77 -95.94 -6.35
C ASN A 587 3.23 -96.31 -6.65
N GLN A 588 4.17 -95.36 -6.50
CA GLN A 588 5.59 -95.66 -6.63
C GLN A 588 6.08 -96.57 -5.50
N LYS A 589 5.74 -96.28 -4.23
CA LYS A 589 6.04 -97.18 -3.10
C LYS A 589 5.49 -98.58 -3.36
N ASN A 590 4.27 -98.71 -3.88
CA ASN A 590 3.70 -100.00 -4.26
C ASN A 590 4.47 -100.68 -5.40
N LEU A 591 4.92 -99.94 -6.43
CA LEU A 591 5.74 -100.47 -7.52
C LEU A 591 7.16 -100.88 -7.07
N THR A 592 7.78 -100.15 -6.14
CA THR A 592 9.10 -100.49 -5.57
C THR A 592 9.00 -101.69 -4.64
N ILE A 593 7.92 -101.81 -3.86
CA ILE A 593 7.63 -102.98 -3.00
C ILE A 593 7.33 -104.21 -3.87
N LEU A 594 6.51 -104.10 -4.92
CA LEU A 594 6.20 -105.19 -5.85
C LEU A 594 7.40 -105.68 -6.69
N LYS A 595 8.48 -104.89 -6.77
CA LYS A 595 9.76 -105.30 -7.39
C LYS A 595 10.74 -105.97 -6.42
N TYR A 596 10.46 -105.93 -5.11
CA TYR A 596 11.34 -106.44 -4.05
C TYR A 596 10.78 -107.69 -3.33
N ILE A 597 9.60 -108.14 -3.73
CA ILE A 597 9.03 -109.47 -3.43
C ILE A 597 9.23 -110.32 -4.68
#